data_AF-A0A383B7D5-F1
#
_entry.id   AF-A0A383B7D5-F1
#
_cell.length_a   1.000
_cell.length_b   1.000
_cell.length_c   1.000
_cell.angle_alpha   90.00
_cell.angle_beta   90.00
_cell.angle_gamma   90.00
#
_symmetry.space_group_name_H-M   'P 1'
#
loop_
_entity.id
_entity.type
_entity.pdbx_description
1 polymer ?
#
loop_
_entity_poly.entity_id
_entity_poly.type
_entity_poly.pdbx_seq_one_letter_code
_entity_poly.pdbx_strand_id
1 'polypeptide(L)'
;IFSSPKHPYTEALISAVPQADPDLAKNHQTLIGEIPNPANPPDGCYFHPRCAYATDECKTTNPGLTIDKSGRSFSCHNANDIKLSGLI
;
A
#
# COMPACT_ATOMS: atom_id res chain seq x y z
N ILE A 1 -12.88 -1.07 2.17
CA ILE A 1 -11.53 -1.08 1.55
C ILE A 1 -11.33 0.21 0.75
N PHE A 2 -12.21 0.52 -0.20
CA PHE A 2 -12.10 1.71 -1.07
C PHE A 2 -11.94 3.05 -0.35
N SER A 3 -12.73 3.31 0.69
CA SER A 3 -12.71 4.58 1.43
C SER A 3 -11.54 4.73 2.40
N SER A 4 -10.98 3.63 2.89
CA SER A 4 -9.92 3.63 3.91
C SER A 4 -9.04 2.39 3.71
N PRO A 5 -8.13 2.41 2.73
CA PRO A 5 -7.13 1.36 2.59
C PRO A 5 -6.23 1.32 3.81
N LYS A 6 -5.76 0.12 4.17
CA LYS A 6 -4.85 -0.13 5.30
C LYS A 6 -3.43 -0.50 4.87
N HIS A 7 -3.19 -0.54 3.56
CA HIS A 7 -1.90 -0.88 2.99
C HIS A 7 -1.60 0.02 1.79
N PRO A 8 -0.37 0.58 1.66
CA PRO A 8 -0.02 1.48 0.55
C PRO A 8 -0.20 0.85 -0.84
N TYR A 9 0.07 -0.46 -0.97
CA TYR A 9 -0.26 -1.20 -2.19
C TYR A 9 -1.75 -1.11 -2.56
N THR A 10 -2.65 -1.25 -1.58
CA THR A 10 -4.09 -1.14 -1.83
C THR A 10 -4.49 0.29 -2.20
N GLU A 11 -3.92 1.31 -1.54
CA GLU A 11 -4.09 2.71 -1.94
C GLU A 11 -3.68 2.92 -3.40
N ALA A 12 -2.51 2.42 -3.79
CA ALA A 12 -2.02 2.56 -5.16
C ALA A 12 -2.94 1.89 -6.19
N LEU A 13 -3.41 0.67 -5.91
CA LEU A 13 -4.39 -0.02 -6.77
C LEU A 13 -5.68 0.79 -6.91
N ILE A 14 -6.18 1.37 -5.82
CA ILE A 14 -7.37 2.22 -5.81
C ILE A 14 -7.13 3.48 -6.64
N SER A 15 -5.95 4.11 -6.52
CA SER A 15 -5.59 5.33 -7.27
C SER A 15 -5.47 5.09 -8.78
N ALA A 16 -5.19 3.85 -9.20
CA ALA A 16 -5.03 3.47 -10.61
C ALA A 16 -6.37 3.27 -11.34
N VAL A 17 -7.51 3.24 -10.63
CA VAL A 17 -8.84 3.17 -11.25
C VAL A 17 -9.06 4.43 -12.10
N PRO A 18 -9.52 4.37 -13.36
CA PRO A 18 -9.84 5.57 -14.15
C PRO A 18 -11.00 6.39 -13.55
N GLN A 19 -11.07 7.71 -13.77
CA GLN A 19 -12.34 8.45 -13.61
C GLN A 19 -13.03 8.60 -14.96
N ALA A 20 -14.36 8.60 -14.92
CA ALA A 20 -15.18 8.82 -16.10
C ALA A 20 -15.16 10.29 -16.54
N ASP A 21 -15.04 11.21 -15.59
CA ASP A 21 -14.95 12.64 -15.85
C ASP A 21 -13.48 13.06 -15.99
N PRO A 22 -13.05 13.56 -17.17
CA PRO A 22 -11.67 13.99 -17.41
C PRO A 22 -11.30 15.31 -16.70
N ASP A 23 -12.27 16.11 -16.27
CA ASP A 23 -12.03 17.40 -15.61
C ASP A 23 -11.79 17.27 -14.10
N LEU A 24 -12.05 16.08 -13.54
CA LEU A 24 -11.75 15.78 -12.14
C LEU A 24 -10.27 15.41 -11.96
N ALA A 25 -9.53 16.29 -11.27
CA ALA A 25 -8.13 16.03 -10.93
C ALA A 25 -8.02 14.85 -9.94
N LYS A 26 -7.24 13.83 -10.31
CA LYS A 26 -6.90 12.71 -9.43
C LYS A 26 -5.52 12.86 -8.80
N ASN A 27 -5.44 12.56 -7.51
CA ASN A 27 -4.18 12.26 -6.84
C ASN A 27 -3.73 10.85 -7.21
N HIS A 28 -3.01 10.72 -8.33
CA HIS A 28 -2.37 9.46 -8.71
C HIS A 28 -1.20 9.18 -7.78
N GLN A 29 -1.28 8.10 -7.00
CA GLN A 29 -0.13 7.64 -6.23
C GLN A 29 0.79 6.88 -7.19
N THR A 30 1.90 7.52 -7.56
CA THR A 30 2.89 6.89 -8.43
C THR A 30 3.71 5.91 -7.60
N LEU A 31 3.54 4.62 -7.86
CA LEU A 31 4.43 3.59 -7.33
C LEU A 31 5.79 3.73 -8.01
N ILE A 32 6.81 4.04 -7.21
CA ILE A 32 8.20 4.06 -7.65
C ILE A 32 8.81 2.66 -7.57
N GLY A 33 9.85 2.42 -8.36
CA GLY A 33 10.61 1.16 -8.36
C GLY A 33 9.99 0.04 -9.20
N GLU A 34 10.78 -1.03 -9.38
CA GLU A 34 10.43 -2.19 -10.21
C GLU A 34 9.71 -3.28 -9.42
N ILE A 35 8.98 -4.14 -10.13
CA ILE A 35 8.34 -5.33 -9.55
C ILE A 35 9.45 -6.30 -9.12
N PRO A 36 9.53 -6.69 -7.83
CA PRO A 36 10.54 -7.62 -7.38
C PRO A 36 10.36 -8.99 -8.05
N ASN A 37 11.47 -9.69 -8.28
CA ASN A 37 11.44 -11.03 -8.83
C ASN A 37 10.78 -11.99 -7.83
N PRO A 38 9.68 -12.67 -8.17
CA PRO A 38 9.01 -13.59 -7.24
C PRO A 38 9.86 -14.80 -6.85
N ALA A 39 10.85 -15.18 -7.65
CA ALA A 39 11.79 -16.26 -7.33
C ALA A 39 12.87 -15.85 -6.32
N ASN A 40 13.10 -14.55 -6.15
CA ASN A 40 14.05 -14.01 -5.17
C ASN A 40 13.42 -12.78 -4.49
N PRO A 41 12.46 -12.99 -3.57
CA PRO A 41 11.77 -11.90 -2.92
C PRO A 41 12.74 -11.10 -2.04
N PRO A 42 12.47 -9.80 -1.85
CA PRO A 42 13.25 -8.99 -0.94
C PRO A 42 13.01 -9.45 0.51
N ASP A 43 14.00 -9.23 1.37
CA ASP A 43 13.89 -9.49 2.79
C ASP A 43 12.81 -8.60 3.44
N GLY A 44 12.22 -9.10 4.53
CA GLY A 44 11.18 -8.38 5.26
C GLY A 44 9.85 -8.26 4.50
N CYS A 45 9.35 -7.03 4.31
CA CYS A 45 8.11 -6.74 3.63
C CYS A 45 8.30 -6.75 2.11
N TYR A 46 7.62 -7.66 1.41
CA TYR A 46 7.76 -7.85 -0.04
C TYR A 46 7.50 -6.60 -0.87
N PHE A 47 6.72 -5.65 -0.32
CA PHE A 47 6.36 -4.41 -0.97
C PHE A 47 7.29 -3.23 -0.64
N HIS A 48 8.22 -3.37 0.31
CA HIS A 48 9.10 -2.28 0.73
C HIS A 48 9.89 -1.61 -0.42
N PRO A 49 10.32 -2.31 -1.50
CA PRO A 49 11.07 -1.65 -2.58
C PRO A 49 10.25 -0.64 -3.38
N ARG A 50 8.91 -0.77 -3.33
CA ARG A 50 7.96 0.09 -4.07
C ARG A 50 7.07 0.94 -3.16
N CYS A 51 7.20 0.77 -1.86
CA CYS A 51 6.39 1.47 -0.88
C CYS A 51 6.97 2.85 -0.59
N ALA A 52 6.21 3.92 -0.87
CA ALA A 52 6.60 5.29 -0.53
C ALA A 52 6.75 5.54 0.99
N TYR A 53 6.19 4.66 1.81
CA TYR A 53 6.21 4.71 3.28
C TYR A 53 7.10 3.63 3.90
N ALA A 54 8.03 3.04 3.13
CA ALA A 54 8.94 2.02 3.64
C ALA A 54 9.88 2.61 4.72
N THR A 55 9.95 1.93 5.87
CA THR A 55 10.93 2.18 6.92
C THR A 55 12.03 1.11 6.88
N ASP A 56 13.07 1.26 7.70
CA ASP A 56 14.13 0.25 7.78
C ASP A 56 13.62 -1.10 8.32
N GLU A 57 12.63 -1.10 9.22
CA GLU A 57 11.95 -2.30 9.69
C GLU A 57 11.28 -3.07 8.54
N CYS A 58 10.73 -2.36 7.54
CA CYS A 58 10.14 -2.99 6.37
C CYS A 58 11.17 -3.77 5.53
N LYS A 59 12.47 -3.45 5.62
CA LYS A 59 13.53 -4.13 4.86
C LYS A 59 14.04 -5.38 5.55
N THR A 60 13.88 -5.48 6.86
CA THR A 60 14.46 -6.55 7.68
C THR A 60 13.44 -7.53 8.22
N THR A 61 12.19 -7.09 8.39
CA THR A 61 11.16 -7.85 9.11
C THR A 61 9.87 -7.89 8.34
N ASN A 62 9.29 -9.09 8.20
CA ASN A 62 8.01 -9.26 7.51
C ASN A 62 6.87 -8.87 8.47
N PRO A 63 5.95 -7.96 8.10
CA PRO A 63 4.82 -7.62 8.95
C PRO A 63 3.90 -8.81 9.21
N GLY A 64 3.49 -8.98 10.46
CA GLY A 64 2.47 -9.94 10.84
C GLY A 64 1.08 -9.58 10.29
N LEU A 65 0.20 -10.59 10.19
CA LEU A 65 -1.19 -10.38 9.83
C LEU A 65 -1.93 -9.72 11.01
N THR A 66 -2.47 -8.53 10.78
CA THR A 66 -3.28 -7.78 11.74
C THR A 66 -4.74 -7.80 11.31
N ILE A 67 -5.67 -7.93 12.25
CA ILE A 67 -7.11 -7.83 12.01
C ILE A 67 -7.63 -6.60 12.75
N ASP A 68 -8.30 -5.68 12.05
CA ASP A 68 -8.90 -4.51 12.69
C ASP A 68 -10.26 -4.80 13.33
N LYS A 69 -10.82 -3.81 14.02
CA LYS A 69 -12.14 -3.88 14.67
C LYS A 69 -13.29 -4.20 13.70
N SER A 70 -13.11 -3.98 12.40
CA SER A 70 -14.11 -4.30 11.37
C SER A 70 -13.92 -5.69 10.76
N GLY A 71 -12.95 -6.47 11.24
CA GLY A 71 -12.63 -7.79 10.72
C GLY A 71 -11.76 -7.79 9.46
N ARG A 72 -11.22 -6.63 9.04
CA ARG A 72 -10.34 -6.54 7.88
C ARG A 72 -8.93 -6.96 8.26
N SER A 73 -8.33 -7.81 7.44
CA SER A 73 -6.95 -8.24 7.61
C SER A 73 -6.00 -7.42 6.72
N PHE A 74 -4.82 -7.11 7.25
CA PHE A 74 -3.72 -6.47 6.51
C PHE A 74 -2.37 -6.82 7.15
N SER A 75 -1.30 -6.73 6.37
CA SER A 75 0.08 -6.92 6.84
C SER A 75 0.90 -5.68 6.50
N CYS A 76 1.00 -4.73 7.43
CA CYS A 76 1.80 -3.52 7.27
C CYS A 76 2.25 -3.04 8.66
N HIS A 77 3.53 -2.72 8.80
CA HIS A 77 4.11 -2.21 10.04
C HIS A 77 3.50 -0.85 10.43
N ASN A 78 3.34 0.04 9.45
CA ASN A 78 2.95 1.43 9.70
C ASN A 78 1.46 1.70 9.43
N ALA A 79 0.60 0.68 9.43
CA ALA A 79 -0.80 0.79 8.99
C ALA A 79 -1.67 1.79 9.78
N ASN A 80 -1.26 2.14 11.01
CA ASN A 80 -1.94 3.09 11.86
C ASN A 80 -1.26 4.47 11.89
N ASP A 81 -0.01 4.55 11.43
CA ASP A 81 0.81 5.77 11.48
C ASP A 81 0.78 6.54 10.15
N ILE A 82 0.50 5.84 9.05
CA ILE A 82 0.42 6.45 7.71
C ILE A 82 -1.03 6.80 7.36
N LYS A 83 -1.20 7.97 6.72
CA LYS A 83 -2.48 8.42 6.22
C LYS A 83 -2.62 8.05 4.74
N LEU A 84 -3.41 7.02 4.47
CA LEU A 84 -3.69 6.58 3.10
C LEU A 84 -4.98 7.22 2.58
N SER A 85 -4.96 7.57 1.30
CA SER A 85 -6.07 8.15 0.57
C SER A 85 -6.91 7.04 -0.08
N GLY A 86 -8.22 7.06 0.16
CA GLY A 86 -9.17 6.17 -0.50
C GLY A 86 -9.90 6.83 -1.67
N LEU A 87 -10.80 6.08 -2.29
CA LEU A 87 -11.90 6.64 -3.07
C LEU A 87 -13.00 7.05 -2.10
N ILE A 88 -13.17 8.36 -1.93
CA ILE A 88 -14.34 9.01 -1.31
C ILE A 88 -14.68 10.22 -2.16
#